data_AF-A0ABD0KSL3-F1
#
_entry.id   AF-A0ABD0KSL3-F1
#
_cell.length_a   1.000
_cell.length_b   1.000
_cell.length_c   1.000
_cell.angle_alpha   90.00
_cell.angle_beta   90.00
_cell.angle_gamma   90.00
#
_symmetry.space_group_name_H-M   'P 1'
#
loop_
_entity.id
_entity.type
_entity.pdbx_description
1 polymer ?
#
loop_
_entity_poly.entity_id
_entity_poly.type
_entity_poly.pdbx_seq_one_letter_code
_entity_poly.pdbx_strand_id
1 'polypeptide(L)'
;MGNGSSIEPSKTVYLEINGKEEKIRGQGQTSGETGSSSVGGATEQQIVFSRHSSSRDIHELIAQASGVNRHAVISLRDKDGAHISLSPTMPGNSPSNPYKVVCTEPPQQEAVDHDAFQTVLAHVAEQLNRVFKMEELKSDLYHRLNTLEKKVEMEGLKAVEVEKCKNEISYIKDQLWNAQKKYVDFNRL
;
A
#
# COMPACT_ATOMS: atom_id res chain seq x y z
N MET A 1 0.78 -1.57 -54.17
CA MET A 1 -0.70 -1.53 -54.12
C MET A 1 -1.13 -2.28 -52.87
N GLY A 2 -1.79 -1.75 -51.85
CA GLY A 2 -1.99 -0.38 -51.37
C GLY A 2 -2.10 -0.49 -49.84
N ASN A 3 -1.59 0.50 -49.11
CA ASN A 3 -1.78 0.59 -47.66
C ASN A 3 -3.24 0.99 -47.40
N GLY A 4 -4.11 0.00 -47.28
CA GLY A 4 -5.48 0.20 -46.81
C GLY A 4 -5.46 0.35 -45.29
N SER A 5 -5.24 1.57 -44.81
CA SER A 5 -5.61 1.93 -43.45
C SER A 5 -7.13 1.79 -43.35
N SER A 6 -7.60 0.63 -42.90
CA SER A 6 -9.00 0.41 -42.57
C SER A 6 -9.32 1.34 -41.41
N ILE A 7 -9.82 2.53 -41.72
CA ILE A 7 -10.39 3.44 -40.73
C ILE A 7 -11.56 2.69 -40.13
N GLU A 8 -11.34 2.08 -38.96
CA GLU A 8 -12.40 1.38 -38.24
C GLU A 8 -13.55 2.34 -37.98
N PRO A 9 -14.82 1.89 -38.07
CA PRO A 9 -15.96 2.76 -37.86
C PRO A 9 -15.99 3.23 -36.40
N SER A 10 -15.56 4.47 -36.18
CA SER A 10 -15.80 5.20 -34.94
C SER A 10 -17.21 5.78 -34.96
N LYS A 11 -17.78 5.94 -33.78
CA LYS A 11 -19.11 6.51 -33.57
C LYS A 11 -18.97 7.84 -32.87
N THR A 12 -19.63 8.84 -33.44
CA THR A 12 -19.73 10.18 -32.87
C THR A 12 -21.09 10.36 -32.23
N VAL A 13 -21.11 10.92 -31.02
CA VAL A 13 -22.34 11.27 -30.29
C VAL A 13 -22.22 12.70 -29.78
N TYR A 14 -23.33 13.44 -29.87
CA TYR A 14 -23.43 14.83 -29.45
C TYR A 14 -24.10 14.92 -28.07
N LEU A 15 -23.55 15.75 -27.20
CA LEU A 15 -23.93 15.86 -25.80
C LEU A 15 -24.28 17.32 -25.48
N GLU A 16 -25.38 17.52 -24.76
CA GLU A 16 -25.75 18.79 -24.14
C GLU A 16 -25.39 18.68 -22.65
N ILE A 17 -24.38 19.45 -22.25
CA ILE A 17 -23.85 19.44 -20.88
C ILE A 17 -24.34 20.72 -20.21
N ASN A 18 -25.17 20.55 -19.18
CA ASN A 18 -25.55 21.68 -18.34
C ASN A 18 -24.31 22.11 -17.54
N GLY A 19 -23.87 23.35 -17.75
CA GLY A 19 -22.76 23.93 -17.00
C GLY A 19 -22.98 23.72 -15.50
N LYS A 20 -21.98 23.18 -14.81
CA LYS A 20 -22.00 23.10 -13.35
C LYS A 20 -22.10 24.52 -12.81
N GLU A 21 -23.14 24.80 -12.02
CA GLU A 21 -23.00 25.81 -10.97
C GLU A 21 -21.91 25.32 -10.03
N GLU A 22 -20.73 25.94 -10.09
CA GLU A 22 -19.74 25.79 -9.04
C GLU A 22 -20.36 26.32 -7.74
N LYS A 23 -20.86 25.42 -6.90
CA LYS A 23 -21.18 25.75 -5.52
C LYS A 23 -19.85 25.94 -4.78
N ILE A 24 -19.30 27.14 -4.87
CA ILE A 24 -18.15 27.57 -4.08
C ILE A 24 -18.52 27.34 -2.62
N ARG A 25 -17.89 26.35 -1.99
CA ARG A 25 -18.01 26.06 -0.56
C ARG A 25 -17.31 27.20 0.17
N GLY A 26 -18.07 28.26 0.47
CA GLY A 26 -17.59 29.40 1.23
C GLY A 26 -17.12 29.00 2.62
N GLN A 27 -15.83 29.20 2.87
CA GLN A 27 -15.33 29.59 4.19
C GLN A 27 -14.59 30.93 4.01
N GLY A 28 -15.05 31.95 4.75
CA GLY A 28 -14.26 33.14 5.06
C GLY A 28 -14.41 34.33 4.10
N GLN A 29 -14.94 35.43 4.64
CA GLN A 29 -14.99 36.77 4.04
C GLN A 29 -13.58 37.33 3.81
N THR A 30 -13.31 37.97 2.65
CA THR A 30 -12.71 39.31 2.54
C THR A 30 -12.94 39.88 1.13
N SER A 31 -13.20 41.18 1.10
CA SER A 31 -13.61 42.00 -0.05
C SER A 31 -12.56 42.13 -1.15
N GLY A 32 -13.02 42.20 -2.41
CA GLY A 32 -12.20 42.62 -3.56
C GLY A 32 -12.77 42.10 -4.88
N GLU A 33 -13.35 43.00 -5.67
CA GLU A 33 -13.95 42.74 -6.98
C GLU A 33 -12.96 42.11 -7.98
N THR A 34 -13.42 41.14 -8.76
CA THR A 34 -13.26 41.08 -10.24
C THR A 34 -14.11 39.94 -10.77
N GLY A 35 -14.96 40.25 -11.74
CA GLY A 35 -16.07 39.39 -12.16
C GLY A 35 -15.65 38.07 -12.80
N SER A 36 -16.55 37.09 -12.65
CA SER A 36 -16.70 36.00 -13.61
C SER A 36 -18.19 35.88 -13.89
N SER A 37 -18.67 36.62 -14.90
CA SER A 37 -19.94 36.31 -15.53
C SER A 37 -19.75 35.00 -16.29
N SER A 38 -20.14 33.86 -15.73
CA SER A 38 -20.37 32.67 -16.56
C SER A 38 -21.85 32.62 -16.90
N VAL A 39 -22.17 33.12 -18.09
CA VAL A 39 -23.43 32.86 -18.78
C VAL A 39 -23.62 31.34 -18.77
N GLY A 40 -24.62 30.86 -18.02
CA GLY A 40 -25.02 29.46 -17.97
C GLY A 40 -25.67 29.06 -19.29
N GLY A 41 -24.85 28.92 -20.34
CA GLY A 41 -25.24 28.27 -21.59
C GLY A 41 -24.93 26.79 -21.49
N ALA A 42 -25.87 25.95 -21.89
CA ALA A 42 -25.57 24.53 -22.13
C ALA A 42 -24.43 24.45 -23.14
N THR A 43 -23.38 23.68 -22.82
CA THR A 43 -22.25 23.48 -23.74
C THR A 43 -22.51 22.22 -24.57
N GLU A 44 -22.51 22.39 -25.89
CA GLU A 44 -22.56 21.27 -26.82
C GLU A 44 -21.17 20.66 -26.97
N GLN A 45 -21.03 19.39 -26.61
CA GLN A 45 -19.78 18.64 -26.71
C GLN A 45 -19.98 17.39 -27.57
N GLN A 46 -18.98 16.99 -28.34
CA GLN A 46 -19.00 15.71 -29.04
C GLN A 46 -17.97 14.76 -28.44
N ILE A 47 -18.33 13.48 -28.39
CA ILE A 47 -17.42 12.39 -28.04
C ILE A 47 -17.35 11.39 -29.19
N VAL A 48 -16.18 10.76 -29.34
CA VAL A 48 -15.93 9.76 -30.38
C VAL A 48 -15.40 8.51 -29.70
N PHE A 49 -16.02 7.36 -29.99
CA PHE A 49 -15.63 6.07 -29.43
C PHE A 49 -15.74 4.96 -30.48
N SER A 50 -15.09 3.81 -30.28
CA SER A 50 -15.14 2.69 -31.21
C SER A 50 -16.15 1.64 -30.77
N ARG A 51 -16.45 0.66 -31.62
CA ARG A 51 -17.25 -0.51 -31.25
C ARG A 51 -16.62 -1.38 -30.16
N HIS A 52 -15.32 -1.21 -29.90
CA HIS A 52 -14.55 -1.94 -28.90
C HIS A 52 -14.52 -1.23 -27.55
N SER A 53 -14.99 0.03 -27.49
CA SER A 53 -15.09 0.76 -26.23
C SER A 53 -16.02 0.04 -25.26
N SER A 54 -15.60 -0.10 -24.01
CA SER A 54 -16.48 -0.60 -22.96
C SER A 54 -17.50 0.48 -22.55
N SER A 55 -18.57 0.08 -21.87
CA SER A 55 -19.48 1.04 -21.21
C SER A 55 -18.75 1.97 -20.24
N ARG A 56 -17.64 1.49 -19.63
CA ARG A 56 -16.80 2.30 -18.74
C ARG A 56 -15.97 3.31 -19.52
N ASP A 57 -15.40 2.94 -20.66
CA ASP A 57 -14.62 3.89 -21.50
C ASP A 57 -15.54 5.03 -21.99
N ILE A 58 -16.76 4.71 -22.39
CA ILE A 58 -17.77 5.70 -22.81
C ILE A 58 -18.17 6.58 -21.61
N HIS A 59 -18.36 6.00 -20.43
CA HIS A 59 -18.65 6.74 -19.21
C HIS A 59 -17.50 7.71 -18.85
N GLU A 60 -16.25 7.27 -18.91
CA GLU A 60 -15.08 8.12 -18.64
C GLU A 60 -14.95 9.27 -19.65
N LEU A 61 -15.21 9.02 -20.93
CA LEU A 61 -15.23 10.07 -21.95
C LEU A 61 -16.30 11.14 -21.65
N ILE A 62 -17.49 10.73 -21.23
CA ILE A 62 -18.57 11.67 -20.85
C ILE A 62 -18.21 12.39 -19.54
N ALA A 63 -17.61 11.69 -18.58
CA ALA A 63 -17.19 12.27 -17.31
C ALA A 63 -16.15 13.38 -17.54
N GLN A 64 -15.16 13.11 -18.40
CA GLN A 64 -14.14 14.07 -18.80
C GLN A 64 -14.77 15.26 -19.54
N ALA A 65 -15.64 15.00 -20.52
CA ALA A 65 -16.35 16.04 -21.26
C ALA A 65 -17.21 16.94 -20.35
N SER A 66 -17.81 16.36 -19.31
CA SER A 66 -18.69 17.07 -18.37
C SER A 66 -17.96 17.69 -17.17
N GLY A 67 -16.63 17.53 -17.08
CA GLY A 67 -15.84 18.04 -15.96
C GLY A 67 -16.28 17.45 -14.60
N VAL A 68 -16.76 16.20 -14.58
CA VAL A 68 -17.19 15.51 -13.35
C VAL A 68 -16.16 14.47 -12.92
N ASN A 69 -16.26 14.06 -11.66
CA ASN A 69 -15.49 12.94 -11.15
C ASN A 69 -15.84 11.67 -11.96
N ARG A 70 -14.84 10.85 -12.31
CA ARG A 70 -15.03 9.54 -12.96
C ARG A 70 -15.91 8.56 -12.17
N HIS A 71 -16.13 8.81 -10.88
CA HIS A 71 -17.03 8.06 -10.01
C HIS A 71 -18.46 8.63 -9.97
N ALA A 72 -18.73 9.73 -10.68
CA ALA A 72 -20.07 10.31 -10.76
C ALA A 72 -21.05 9.38 -11.47
N VAL A 73 -22.30 9.41 -11.02
CA VAL A 73 -23.40 8.72 -11.70
C VAL A 73 -23.78 9.58 -12.90
N ILE A 74 -23.58 9.05 -14.10
CA ILE A 74 -23.86 9.73 -15.36
C ILE A 74 -25.00 8.99 -16.06
N SER A 75 -26.01 9.72 -16.48
CA SER A 75 -27.10 9.20 -17.31
C SER A 75 -27.35 10.11 -18.51
N LEU A 76 -27.68 9.49 -19.65
CA LEU A 76 -28.03 10.21 -20.88
C LEU A 76 -29.53 10.16 -21.10
N ARG A 77 -30.09 11.27 -21.58
CA ARG A 77 -31.48 11.36 -22.01
C ARG A 77 -31.59 11.91 -23.43
N ASP A 78 -32.54 11.40 -24.20
CA ASP A 78 -32.90 12.01 -25.49
C ASP A 78 -33.82 13.23 -25.31
N LYS A 79 -34.24 13.82 -26.43
CA LYS A 79 -35.19 14.95 -26.46
C LYS A 79 -36.55 14.64 -25.82
N ASP A 80 -36.97 13.39 -25.84
CA ASP A 80 -38.23 12.91 -25.30
C ASP A 80 -38.08 12.56 -23.80
N GLY A 81 -36.86 12.67 -23.26
CA GLY A 81 -36.51 12.40 -21.87
C GLY A 81 -36.25 10.92 -21.58
N ALA A 82 -36.21 10.06 -22.59
CA ALA A 82 -35.98 8.63 -22.45
C ALA A 82 -34.50 8.34 -22.14
N HIS A 83 -34.26 7.36 -21.28
CA HIS A 83 -32.91 6.96 -20.89
C HIS A 83 -32.19 6.23 -22.02
N ILE A 84 -30.96 6.68 -22.31
CA ILE A 84 -30.07 6.05 -23.28
C ILE A 84 -28.97 5.28 -22.53
N SER A 85 -28.76 4.01 -22.90
CA SER A 85 -27.70 3.19 -22.31
C SER A 85 -26.31 3.69 -22.72
N LEU A 86 -25.35 3.64 -21.80
CA LEU A 86 -23.94 3.88 -22.08
C LEU A 86 -23.32 2.60 -22.66
N SER A 87 -23.48 2.38 -23.96
CA SER A 87 -22.89 1.23 -24.66
C SER A 87 -22.50 1.61 -26.09
N PRO A 88 -21.58 0.89 -26.73
CA PRO A 88 -21.24 1.14 -28.14
C PRO A 88 -22.45 1.06 -29.08
N THR A 89 -23.45 0.27 -28.68
CA THR A 89 -24.71 0.03 -29.40
C THR A 89 -25.76 1.12 -29.18
N MET A 90 -25.52 2.12 -28.32
CA MET A 90 -26.46 3.22 -28.08
C MET A 90 -26.90 3.89 -29.38
N PRO A 91 -28.12 4.40 -29.56
CA PRO A 91 -28.52 5.02 -30.81
C PRO A 91 -27.60 6.19 -31.20
N GLY A 92 -27.48 6.47 -32.50
CA GLY A 92 -26.80 7.68 -32.97
C GLY A 92 -27.71 8.90 -32.82
N ASN A 93 -27.11 10.09 -32.72
CA ASN A 93 -27.83 11.35 -32.70
C ASN A 93 -27.17 12.41 -33.59
N SER A 94 -27.66 13.65 -33.55
CA SER A 94 -27.18 14.76 -34.38
C SER A 94 -26.93 16.00 -33.52
N PRO A 95 -26.18 17.01 -34.02
CA PRO A 95 -26.02 18.29 -33.32
C PRO A 95 -27.35 18.97 -33.00
N SER A 96 -28.36 18.79 -33.86
CA SER A 96 -29.72 19.31 -33.66
C SER A 96 -30.56 18.54 -32.63
N ASN A 97 -30.09 17.38 -32.17
CA ASN A 97 -30.77 16.54 -31.19
C ASN A 97 -29.74 15.88 -30.25
N PRO A 98 -29.00 16.68 -29.47
CA PRO A 98 -27.97 16.17 -28.57
C PRO A 98 -28.59 15.37 -27.41
N TYR A 99 -27.81 14.46 -26.83
CA TYR A 99 -28.22 13.79 -25.59
C TYR A 99 -27.93 14.69 -24.40
N LYS A 100 -28.92 14.83 -23.52
CA LYS A 100 -28.79 15.57 -22.27
C LYS A 100 -28.03 14.74 -21.25
N VAL A 101 -26.93 15.28 -20.76
CA VAL A 101 -26.11 14.64 -19.72
C VAL A 101 -26.62 15.04 -18.35
N VAL A 102 -27.05 14.06 -17.55
CA VAL A 102 -27.42 14.25 -16.16
C VAL A 102 -26.37 13.58 -15.28
N CYS A 103 -25.64 14.40 -14.54
CA CYS A 103 -24.64 13.94 -13.58
C CYS A 103 -25.19 14.08 -12.16
N THR A 104 -25.10 13.03 -11.36
CA THR A 104 -25.40 13.06 -9.93
C THR A 104 -24.14 12.64 -9.18
N GLU A 105 -23.80 13.37 -8.11
CA GLU A 105 -22.72 12.94 -7.22
C GLU A 105 -23.04 11.53 -6.69
N PRO A 106 -22.03 10.65 -6.59
CA PRO A 106 -22.28 9.30 -6.10
C PRO A 106 -22.85 9.40 -4.68
N PRO A 107 -23.85 8.56 -4.32
CA PRO A 107 -24.22 8.36 -2.93
C PRO A 107 -22.95 8.02 -2.14
N GLN A 108 -22.79 8.58 -0.94
CA GLN A 108 -21.60 8.43 -0.07
C GLN A 108 -21.39 7.00 0.48
N GLN A 109 -21.68 5.96 -0.31
CA GLN A 109 -21.72 4.56 0.09
C GLN A 109 -20.35 3.86 0.01
N GLU A 110 -19.30 4.56 -0.39
CA GLU A 110 -17.93 4.01 -0.52
C GLU A 110 -17.17 3.87 0.82
N ALA A 111 -17.70 4.38 1.93
CA ALA A 111 -16.97 4.40 3.20
C ALA A 111 -16.80 3.01 3.85
N VAL A 112 -17.74 2.08 3.66
CA VAL A 112 -17.78 0.83 4.46
C VAL A 112 -16.85 -0.25 3.90
N ASP A 113 -16.82 -0.44 2.57
CA ASP A 113 -15.97 -1.46 1.94
C ASP A 113 -14.49 -1.05 1.88
N HIS A 114 -14.20 0.24 1.71
CA HIS A 114 -12.82 0.72 1.74
C HIS A 114 -12.20 0.58 3.12
N ASP A 115 -12.96 0.80 4.19
CA ASP A 115 -12.45 0.75 5.57
C ASP A 115 -12.07 -0.68 5.98
N ALA A 116 -12.90 -1.67 5.60
CA ALA A 116 -12.59 -3.09 5.82
C ALA A 116 -11.32 -3.52 5.08
N PHE A 117 -11.17 -3.12 3.82
CA PHE A 117 -9.97 -3.44 3.03
C PHE A 117 -8.71 -2.78 3.61
N GLN A 118 -8.78 -1.51 4.00
CA GLN A 118 -7.66 -0.80 4.63
C GLN A 118 -7.27 -1.41 5.97
N THR A 119 -8.25 -1.87 6.75
CA THR A 119 -8.00 -2.57 8.02
C THR A 119 -7.21 -3.86 7.80
N VAL A 120 -7.56 -4.65 6.79
CA VAL A 120 -6.82 -5.88 6.45
C VAL A 120 -5.38 -5.56 6.03
N LEU A 121 -5.18 -4.54 5.18
CA LEU A 121 -3.84 -4.12 4.76
C LEU A 121 -2.99 -3.66 5.94
N ALA A 122 -3.56 -2.86 6.85
CA ALA A 122 -2.88 -2.42 8.05
C ALA A 122 -2.47 -3.61 8.93
N HIS A 123 -3.35 -4.59 9.10
CA HIS A 123 -3.05 -5.79 9.87
C HIS A 123 -1.93 -6.63 9.23
N VAL A 124 -1.98 -6.86 7.92
CA VAL A 124 -0.93 -7.61 7.21
C VAL A 124 0.41 -6.89 7.32
N ALA A 125 0.44 -5.57 7.13
CA ALA A 125 1.65 -4.78 7.27
C ALA A 125 2.25 -4.88 8.68
N GLU A 126 1.41 -4.83 9.71
CA GLU A 126 1.84 -5.00 11.09
C GLU A 126 2.42 -6.39 11.36
N GLN A 127 1.74 -7.45 10.88
CA GLN A 127 2.22 -8.83 11.06
C GLN A 127 3.57 -9.05 10.37
N LEU A 128 3.75 -8.55 9.15
CA LEU A 128 5.03 -8.63 8.45
C LEU A 128 6.13 -7.93 9.25
N ASN A 129 5.87 -6.71 9.74
CA ASN A 129 6.83 -5.96 10.52
C ASN A 129 7.22 -6.67 11.82
N ARG A 130 6.25 -7.28 12.52
CA ARG A 130 6.49 -8.11 13.71
C ARG A 130 7.36 -9.33 13.40
N VAL A 131 7.07 -10.04 12.30
CA VAL A 131 7.83 -11.22 11.87
C VAL A 131 9.27 -10.86 11.52
N PHE A 132 9.50 -9.79 10.76
CA PHE A 132 10.86 -9.36 10.42
C PHE A 132 11.67 -8.94 11.65
N LYS A 133 11.09 -8.16 12.56
CA LYS A 133 11.73 -7.80 13.84
C LYS A 133 12.04 -9.03 14.70
N MET A 134 11.17 -10.04 14.68
CA MET A 134 11.38 -11.28 15.43
C MET A 134 12.53 -12.10 14.86
N GLU A 135 12.66 -12.20 13.53
CA GLU A 135 13.77 -12.93 12.91
C GLU A 135 15.13 -12.25 13.16
N GLU A 136 15.17 -10.92 13.15
CA GLU A 136 16.38 -10.17 13.53
C GLU A 136 16.76 -10.45 15.00
N LEU A 137 15.80 -10.34 15.92
CA LEU A 137 16.03 -10.63 17.35
C LEU A 137 16.46 -12.09 17.57
N LYS A 138 15.82 -13.03 16.88
CA LYS A 138 16.15 -14.45 16.93
C LYS A 138 17.59 -14.71 16.47
N SER A 139 18.02 -14.06 15.38
CA SER A 139 19.40 -14.14 14.90
C SER A 139 20.40 -13.59 15.93
N ASP A 140 20.11 -12.44 16.55
CA ASP A 140 20.97 -11.88 17.61
C ASP A 140 21.07 -12.81 18.82
N LEU A 141 19.94 -13.39 19.25
CA LEU A 141 19.91 -14.36 20.34
C LEU A 141 20.75 -15.61 20.04
N TYR A 142 20.65 -16.17 18.82
CA TYR A 142 21.50 -17.29 18.42
C TYR A 142 22.98 -16.92 18.44
N HIS A 143 23.35 -15.73 17.99
CA HIS A 143 24.74 -15.28 17.99
C HIS A 143 25.30 -15.11 19.40
N ARG A 144 24.52 -14.49 20.30
CA ARG A 144 24.87 -14.31 21.71
C ARG A 144 24.95 -15.65 22.44
N LEU A 145 24.03 -16.57 22.18
CA LEU A 145 24.02 -17.90 22.76
C LEU A 145 25.29 -18.67 22.37
N ASN A 146 25.63 -18.76 21.09
CA ASN A 146 26.85 -19.42 20.62
C ASN A 146 28.13 -18.82 21.23
N THR A 147 28.14 -17.49 21.43
CA THR A 147 29.26 -16.82 22.11
C THR A 147 29.37 -17.24 23.58
N LEU A 148 28.24 -17.38 24.27
CA LEU A 148 28.21 -17.84 25.66
C LEU A 148 28.61 -19.31 25.77
N GLU A 149 28.12 -20.18 24.88
CA GLU A 149 28.48 -21.60 24.83
C GLU A 149 29.99 -21.78 24.72
N LYS A 150 30.65 -21.09 23.79
CA LYS A 150 32.12 -21.12 23.63
C LYS A 150 32.87 -20.63 24.87
N LYS A 151 32.36 -19.58 25.54
CA LYS A 151 32.97 -19.07 26.77
C LYS A 151 32.86 -20.08 27.90
N VAL A 152 31.70 -20.73 28.04
CA VAL A 152 31.48 -21.77 29.04
C VAL A 152 32.38 -22.98 28.79
N GLU A 153 32.53 -23.41 27.53
CA GLU A 153 33.48 -24.48 27.17
C GLU A 153 34.93 -24.13 27.56
N MET A 154 35.37 -22.90 27.27
CA MET A 154 36.72 -22.44 27.63
C MET A 154 36.94 -22.38 29.14
N GLU A 155 35.97 -21.87 29.91
CA GLU A 155 36.06 -21.86 31.37
C GLU A 155 36.04 -23.28 31.95
N GLY A 156 35.31 -24.21 31.32
CA GLY A 156 35.36 -25.64 31.65
C GLY A 156 36.78 -26.22 31.54
N LEU A 157 37.50 -25.90 30.46
CA LEU A 157 38.90 -26.33 30.29
C LEU A 157 39.83 -25.73 31.36
N LYS A 158 39.68 -24.43 31.65
CA LYS A 158 40.49 -23.78 32.70
C LYS A 158 40.25 -24.42 34.07
N ALA A 159 39.00 -24.76 34.40
CA ALA A 159 38.68 -25.42 35.66
C ALA A 159 39.38 -26.79 35.79
N VAL A 160 39.50 -27.54 34.70
CA VAL A 160 40.23 -28.81 34.67
C VAL A 160 41.72 -28.60 34.97
N GLU A 161 42.35 -27.59 34.36
CA GLU A 161 43.76 -27.26 34.61
C GLU A 161 44.00 -26.81 36.06
N VAL A 162 43.07 -26.03 36.62
CA VAL A 162 43.11 -25.62 38.03
C VAL A 162 43.05 -26.84 38.96
N GLU A 163 42.18 -27.82 38.69
CA GLU A 163 42.09 -29.02 39.51
C GLU A 163 43.35 -29.90 39.38
N LYS A 164 43.96 -29.96 38.19
CA LYS A 164 45.26 -30.62 37.99
C LYS A 164 46.36 -29.96 38.83
N CYS A 165 46.46 -28.62 38.77
CA CYS A 165 47.42 -27.85 39.57
C CYS A 165 47.21 -28.07 41.07
N LYS A 166 45.95 -28.06 41.54
CA LYS A 166 45.60 -28.34 42.95
C LYS A 166 46.03 -29.74 43.39
N ASN A 167 45.87 -30.75 42.53
CA ASN A 167 46.32 -32.12 42.80
C ASN A 167 47.85 -32.21 42.89
N GLU A 168 48.56 -31.55 41.98
CA GLU A 168 50.03 -31.48 41.99
C GLU A 168 50.56 -30.78 43.25
N ILE A 169 49.95 -29.65 43.65
CA ILE A 169 50.28 -28.95 44.90
C ILE A 169 50.06 -29.85 46.11
N SER A 170 48.94 -30.57 46.15
CA SER A 170 48.64 -31.50 47.25
C SER A 170 49.67 -32.62 47.33
N TYR A 171 50.05 -33.19 46.18
CA TYR A 171 51.08 -34.22 46.09
C TYR A 171 52.45 -33.73 46.58
N ILE A 172 52.88 -32.53 46.15
CA ILE A 172 54.15 -31.93 46.60
C ILE A 172 54.11 -31.67 48.10
N LYS A 173 53.00 -31.13 48.62
CA LYS A 173 52.81 -30.89 50.05
C LYS A 173 52.97 -32.17 50.87
N ASP A 174 52.37 -33.27 50.41
CA ASP A 174 52.45 -34.56 51.08
C ASP A 174 53.86 -35.15 51.04
N GLN A 175 54.57 -35.00 49.91
CA GLN A 175 55.99 -35.40 49.80
C GLN A 175 56.88 -34.61 50.78
N LEU A 176 56.71 -33.29 50.86
CA LEU A 176 57.46 -32.44 51.78
C LEU A 176 57.18 -32.81 53.24
N TRP A 177 55.91 -33.01 53.59
CA TRP A 177 55.52 -33.44 54.93
C TRP A 177 56.18 -34.77 55.33
N ASN A 178 56.14 -35.75 54.43
CA ASN A 178 56.77 -37.05 54.65
C ASN A 178 58.30 -36.98 54.75
N ALA A 179 58.94 -36.14 53.93
CA ALA A 179 60.38 -35.91 53.98
C ALA A 179 60.81 -35.25 55.31
N GLN A 180 60.06 -34.22 55.76
CA GLN A 180 60.30 -33.56 57.03
C GLN A 180 60.15 -34.54 58.20
N LYS A 181 59.11 -35.37 58.19
CA LYS A 181 58.90 -36.40 59.23
C LYS A 181 60.10 -37.35 59.32
N LYS A 182 60.57 -37.88 58.19
CA LYS A 182 61.76 -38.76 58.14
C LYS A 182 63.01 -38.07 58.67
N TYR A 183 63.23 -36.78 58.36
CA TYR A 183 64.39 -36.02 58.84
C TYR A 183 64.36 -35.80 60.36
N VAL A 184 63.18 -35.54 60.93
CA VAL A 184 63.01 -35.40 62.38
C VAL A 184 63.23 -36.74 63.10
N ASP A 185 62.75 -37.84 62.52
CA ASP A 185 62.94 -39.19 63.08
C ASP A 185 64.43 -39.60 63.07
N PHE A 186 65.19 -39.25 62.03
CA PHE A 186 66.64 -39.53 61.95
C PHE A 186 67.49 -38.75 62.96
N ASN A 187 67.10 -37.54 63.36
CA ASN A 187 67.83 -36.73 64.35
C ASN A 187 67.47 -37.10 65.80
N ARG A 188 66.53 -38.04 66.01
CA ARG A 188 66.13 -38.55 67.34
C ARG A 188 66.78 -39.90 67.69
N LEU A 189 67.59 -40.46 66.81
CA LEU A 189 68.44 -41.64 66.99
C LEU A 189 69.88 -41.22 67.27
#